data_AF-A0A957ZRQ0-F1
#
_entry.id   AF-A0A957ZRQ0-F1
#
_cell.length_a   1.000
_cell.length_b   1.000
_cell.length_c   1.000
_cell.angle_alpha   90.00
_cell.angle_beta   90.00
_cell.angle_gamma   90.00
#
_symmetry.space_group_name_H-M   'P 1'
#
loop_
_entity.id
_entity.type
_entity.pdbx_description
1 polymer ?
#
loop_
_entity_poly.entity_id
_entity_poly.type
_entity_poly.pdbx_seq_one_letter_code
_entity_poly.pdbx_strand_id
1 'polypeptide(L)'
;MAVDSTAARLTPGAEMGEQPALWRDPLFWLALGLSIFAIAPFLQPGYFWGANDARHHVYFLFEYDRLVQDGIWWPRWSPDFAFGYGYPFFNIYGLFSHFLAELLHHFLGFGFVAAIEAIFVVSVAGSAGAMYAFGRDWL
;
A
#
# COMPACT_ATOMS: atom_id res chain seq x y z
N MET A 1 -34.89 -50.61 10.91
CA MET A 1 -33.54 -50.10 10.58
C MET A 1 -33.59 -48.60 10.85
N ALA A 2 -33.22 -48.20 12.06
CA ALA A 2 -33.22 -46.81 12.49
C ALA A 2 -31.91 -46.17 12.03
N VAL A 3 -32.01 -45.16 11.17
CA VAL A 3 -30.87 -44.30 10.81
C VAL A 3 -30.83 -43.21 11.87
N ASP A 4 -29.86 -43.31 12.77
CA ASP A 4 -29.55 -42.30 13.79
C ASP A 4 -29.14 -41.00 13.08
N SER A 5 -30.04 -40.02 13.10
CA SER A 5 -29.80 -38.67 12.57
C SER A 5 -29.18 -37.78 13.64
N THR A 6 -28.02 -38.17 14.16
CA THR A 6 -27.15 -37.27 14.93
C THR A 6 -26.32 -36.44 13.95
N ALA A 7 -27.00 -35.58 13.19
CA ALA A 7 -26.36 -34.39 12.64
C ALA A 7 -26.05 -33.49 13.83
N ALA A 8 -24.86 -33.67 14.40
CA ALA A 8 -24.26 -32.72 15.32
C ALA A 8 -24.26 -31.37 14.59
N ARG A 9 -25.23 -30.51 14.93
CA ARG A 9 -25.19 -29.10 14.58
C ARG A 9 -23.88 -28.60 15.15
N LEU A 10 -22.92 -28.32 14.27
CA LEU A 10 -21.80 -27.45 14.60
C LEU A 10 -22.45 -26.16 15.10
N THR A 11 -22.49 -25.98 16.41
CA THR A 11 -22.89 -24.72 17.04
C THR A 11 -21.85 -23.70 16.63
N PRO A 12 -22.15 -22.73 15.74
CA PRO A 12 -21.26 -21.60 15.51
C PRO A 12 -21.50 -20.67 16.70
N GLY A 13 -20.74 -20.93 17.75
CA GLY A 13 -20.97 -20.32 19.05
C GLY A 13 -20.12 -20.99 20.12
N ALA A 14 -18.88 -21.38 19.78
CA ALA A 14 -17.86 -21.32 20.80
C ALA A 14 -17.80 -19.84 21.20
N GLU A 15 -17.98 -19.55 22.48
CA GLU A 15 -17.93 -18.19 23.02
C GLU A 15 -16.58 -17.57 22.64
N MET A 16 -16.55 -16.84 21.54
CA MET A 16 -15.46 -15.97 21.15
C MET A 16 -15.47 -14.87 22.19
N GLY A 17 -14.72 -15.06 23.28
CA GLY A 17 -14.47 -14.00 24.25
C GLY A 17 -14.10 -12.73 23.48
N GLU A 18 -14.63 -11.58 23.90
CA GLU A 18 -14.43 -10.32 23.18
C GLU A 18 -12.96 -10.17 22.78
N GLN A 19 -12.69 -10.20 21.47
CA GLN A 19 -11.33 -9.98 21.00
C GLN A 19 -10.94 -8.56 21.41
N PRO A 20 -9.75 -8.37 22.04
CA PRO A 20 -9.29 -7.04 22.37
C PRO A 20 -9.17 -6.21 21.08
N ALA A 21 -9.29 -4.90 21.20
CA ALA A 21 -9.02 -4.01 20.08
C ALA A 21 -7.63 -4.29 19.47
N LEU A 22 -7.48 -4.19 18.14
CA LEU A 22 -6.25 -4.55 17.41
C LEU A 22 -4.97 -3.98 18.04
N TRP A 23 -5.01 -2.71 18.43
CA TRP A 23 -3.86 -2.01 19.02
C TRP A 23 -3.48 -2.49 20.43
N ARG A 24 -4.33 -3.26 21.11
CA ARG A 24 -4.05 -3.88 22.42
C ARG A 24 -3.45 -5.28 22.28
N ASP A 25 -3.44 -5.84 21.08
CA ASP A 25 -2.91 -7.16 20.82
C ASP A 25 -1.39 -7.09 20.57
N PRO A 26 -0.55 -7.74 21.39
CA PRO A 26 0.91 -7.71 21.20
C PRO A 26 1.34 -8.37 19.89
N LEU A 27 0.58 -9.33 19.36
CA LEU A 27 0.93 -10.01 18.10
C LEU A 27 0.73 -9.09 16.89
N PHE A 28 -0.18 -8.12 16.96
CA PHE A 28 -0.31 -7.06 15.95
C PHE A 28 0.99 -6.24 15.84
N TRP A 29 1.54 -5.82 16.99
CA TRP A 29 2.80 -5.09 17.04
C TRP A 29 4.00 -5.94 16.63
N LEU A 30 3.98 -7.23 16.96
CA LEU A 30 4.99 -8.17 16.45
C LEU A 30 4.94 -8.27 14.93
N ALA A 31 3.75 -8.39 14.32
CA ALA A 31 3.59 -8.43 12.87
C ALA A 31 4.10 -7.14 12.20
N LEU A 32 3.76 -5.97 12.74
CA LEU A 32 4.32 -4.70 12.28
C LEU A 32 5.84 -4.63 12.48
N GLY A 33 6.34 -5.10 13.63
CA GLY A 33 7.78 -5.15 13.92
C GLY A 33 8.54 -6.02 12.93
N LEU A 34 7.99 -7.17 12.55
CA LEU A 34 8.60 -8.05 11.54
C LEU A 34 8.60 -7.44 10.12
N SER A 35 7.68 -6.52 9.82
CA SER A 35 7.69 -5.80 8.53
C SER A 35 8.93 -4.90 8.36
N ILE A 36 9.66 -4.60 9.44
CA ILE A 36 10.87 -3.77 9.39
C ILE A 36 11.93 -4.32 8.45
N PHE A 37 12.05 -5.65 8.31
CA PHE A 37 13.05 -6.25 7.42
C PHE A 37 12.80 -5.92 5.95
N ALA A 38 11.53 -5.72 5.57
CA ALA A 38 11.15 -5.28 4.23
C ALA A 38 11.18 -3.75 4.08
N ILE A 39 10.92 -3.01 5.16
CA ILE A 39 10.92 -1.54 5.17
C ILE A 39 12.34 -0.96 5.21
N ALA A 40 13.26 -1.59 5.95
CA ALA A 40 14.58 -1.05 6.25
C ALA A 40 15.39 -0.61 5.01
N PRO A 41 15.35 -1.29 3.84
CA PRO A 41 16.04 -0.83 2.64
C PRO A 41 15.57 0.56 2.16
N PHE A 42 14.29 0.90 2.32
CA PHE A 42 13.73 2.20 1.91
C PHE A 42 14.08 3.35 2.86
N LEU A 43 14.68 3.05 4.02
CA LEU A 43 15.12 4.04 5.00
C LEU A 43 16.62 4.32 4.89
N GLN A 44 17.33 3.62 4.00
CA GLN A 44 18.75 3.84 3.77
C GLN A 44 18.97 5.06 2.87
N PRO A 45 20.10 5.77 3.02
CA PRO A 45 20.46 6.84 2.09
C PRO A 45 20.55 6.34 0.65
N GLY A 46 19.98 7.10 -0.28
CA GLY A 46 19.99 6.80 -1.71
C GLY A 46 18.63 6.31 -2.19
N TYR A 47 18.63 5.57 -3.31
CA TYR A 47 17.45 4.90 -3.85
C TYR A 47 17.91 3.70 -4.67
N PHE A 48 17.08 2.66 -4.73
CA PHE A 48 17.39 1.39 -5.38
C PHE A 48 17.24 1.45 -6.91
N TRP A 49 17.92 2.42 -7.54
CA TRP A 49 17.85 2.74 -8.98
C TRP A 49 18.09 1.55 -9.94
N GLY A 50 18.75 0.49 -9.47
CA GLY A 50 19.05 -0.70 -10.26
C GLY A 50 17.89 -1.69 -10.40
N ALA A 51 16.81 -1.58 -9.62
CA ALA A 51 15.65 -2.45 -9.82
C ALA A 51 14.84 -2.03 -11.05
N ASN A 52 14.19 -3.00 -11.68
CA ASN A 52 13.58 -2.85 -13.01
C ASN A 52 12.63 -1.64 -13.09
N ASP A 53 11.73 -1.52 -12.12
CA ASP A 53 10.68 -0.50 -12.10
C ASP A 53 10.95 0.68 -11.15
N ALA A 54 12.07 0.66 -10.41
CA ALA A 54 12.37 1.70 -9.42
C ALA A 54 12.38 3.10 -10.04
N ARG A 55 13.12 3.25 -11.15
CA ARG A 55 13.19 4.50 -11.90
C ARG A 55 11.81 5.01 -12.33
N HIS A 56 10.94 4.10 -12.75
CA HIS A 56 9.62 4.42 -13.25
C HIS A 56 8.78 5.11 -12.19
N HIS A 57 8.74 4.62 -10.94
CA HIS A 57 7.96 5.25 -9.87
C HIS A 57 8.32 6.71 -9.63
N VAL A 58 9.62 7.06 -9.66
CA VAL A 58 10.07 8.45 -9.46
C VAL A 58 9.72 9.32 -10.66
N TYR A 59 9.95 8.83 -11.89
CA TYR A 59 9.61 9.58 -13.11
C TYR A 59 8.10 9.78 -13.27
N PHE A 60 7.30 8.80 -12.88
CA PHE A 60 5.84 8.89 -12.95
C PHE A 60 5.30 9.92 -11.97
N LEU A 61 5.86 10.00 -10.76
CA LEU A 61 5.51 11.06 -9.82
C LEU A 61 5.95 12.43 -10.32
N PHE A 62 7.15 12.54 -10.90
CA PHE A 62 7.60 13.80 -11.52
C PHE A 62 6.65 14.29 -12.61
N GLU A 63 6.22 13.40 -13.51
CA GLU A 63 5.22 13.73 -14.54
C GLU A 63 3.86 14.09 -13.93
N TYR A 64 3.47 13.41 -12.86
CA TYR A 64 2.24 13.71 -12.14
C TYR A 64 2.27 15.13 -11.53
N ASP A 65 3.36 15.50 -10.87
CA ASP A 65 3.58 16.83 -10.29
C ASP A 65 3.50 17.93 -11.36
N ARG A 66 4.11 17.72 -12.53
CA ARG A 66 3.98 18.65 -13.68
C ARG A 66 2.51 18.93 -14.02
N LEU A 67 1.71 17.87 -14.13
CA LEU A 67 0.28 17.99 -14.44
C LEU A 67 -0.50 18.67 -13.31
N VAL A 68 -0.14 18.41 -12.05
CA VAL A 68 -0.73 19.08 -10.89
C VAL A 68 -0.41 20.58 -10.87
N GLN A 69 0.82 20.96 -11.23
CA GLN A 69 1.23 22.36 -11.38
C GLN A 69 0.44 23.07 -12.49
N ASP A 70 0.04 22.33 -13.53
CA ASP A 70 -0.89 22.80 -14.57
C ASP A 70 -2.37 22.77 -14.14
N GLY A 71 -2.65 22.42 -12.87
CA GLY A 71 -4.00 22.38 -12.29
C GLY A 71 -4.76 21.07 -12.52
N ILE A 72 -4.11 20.05 -13.08
CA ILE A 72 -4.71 18.75 -13.44
C ILE A 72 -4.39 17.71 -12.35
N TRP A 73 -5.21 17.69 -11.30
CA TRP A 73 -5.07 16.75 -10.18
C TRP A 73 -5.52 15.32 -10.47
N TRP A 74 -6.19 15.07 -11.60
CA TRP A 74 -6.61 13.74 -11.99
C TRP A 74 -6.20 13.45 -13.44
N PRO A 75 -4.88 13.33 -13.69
CA PRO A 75 -4.36 13.25 -15.03
C PRO A 75 -4.78 11.95 -15.70
N ARG A 76 -5.10 12.05 -16.99
CA ARG A 76 -5.36 10.90 -17.88
C ARG A 76 -4.31 10.77 -18.97
N TRP A 77 -3.62 11.86 -19.25
CA TRP A 77 -2.64 11.99 -20.32
C TRP A 77 -1.35 12.55 -19.74
N SER A 78 -0.24 11.89 -20.04
CA SER A 78 1.11 12.29 -19.66
C SER A 78 1.81 12.83 -20.89
N PRO A 79 1.96 14.16 -21.06
CA PRO A 79 2.49 14.76 -22.28
C PRO A 79 3.96 14.44 -22.56
N ASP A 80 4.80 14.30 -21.53
CA ASP A 80 6.24 14.11 -21.74
C ASP A 80 6.60 12.64 -22.00
N PHE A 81 5.64 11.73 -21.81
CA PHE A 81 5.83 10.32 -22.09
C PHE A 81 5.92 10.03 -23.58
N ALA A 82 6.47 8.85 -23.90
CA ALA A 82 6.71 8.41 -25.27
C ALA A 82 7.48 9.48 -26.09
N PHE A 83 8.60 9.98 -25.55
CA PHE A 83 9.43 11.02 -26.20
C PHE A 83 8.67 12.33 -26.52
N GLY A 84 7.69 12.71 -25.69
CA GLY A 84 6.91 13.93 -25.87
C GLY A 84 5.71 13.82 -26.83
N TYR A 85 5.44 12.63 -27.38
CA TYR A 85 4.20 12.38 -28.13
C TYR A 85 2.98 12.24 -27.22
N GLY A 86 3.23 12.03 -25.92
CA GLY A 86 2.25 11.80 -24.90
C GLY A 86 1.74 10.36 -24.84
N TYR A 87 1.23 9.98 -23.68
CA TYR A 87 0.74 8.63 -23.44
C TYR A 87 -0.45 8.65 -22.46
N PRO A 88 -1.51 7.84 -22.67
CA PRO A 88 -2.66 7.76 -21.76
C PRO A 88 -2.35 6.93 -20.51
N PHE A 89 -1.20 7.18 -19.88
CA PHE A 89 -0.59 6.32 -18.86
C PHE A 89 -1.54 6.02 -17.70
N PHE A 90 -2.11 7.07 -17.15
CA PHE A 90 -2.92 7.07 -15.96
C PHE A 90 -4.36 6.58 -16.17
N ASN A 91 -4.74 6.22 -17.41
CA ASN A 91 -5.96 5.44 -17.65
C ASN A 91 -5.73 3.93 -17.46
N ILE A 92 -4.48 3.47 -17.58
CA ILE A 92 -4.14 2.04 -17.55
C ILE A 92 -3.41 1.70 -16.25
N TYR A 93 -2.47 2.53 -15.84
CA TYR A 93 -1.71 2.34 -14.60
C TYR A 93 -2.45 2.91 -13.39
N GLY A 94 -2.36 2.21 -12.25
CA GLY A 94 -3.02 2.60 -11.01
C GLY A 94 -2.60 4.00 -10.54
N LEU A 95 -3.56 4.92 -10.46
CA LEU A 95 -3.32 6.32 -10.09
C LEU A 95 -3.01 6.50 -8.60
N PHE A 96 -3.61 5.65 -7.77
CA PHE A 96 -3.77 5.92 -6.34
C PHE A 96 -2.45 6.10 -5.60
N SER A 97 -1.44 5.25 -5.87
CA SER A 97 -0.14 5.34 -5.20
C SER A 97 0.61 6.63 -5.54
N HIS A 98 0.57 7.06 -6.82
CA HIS A 98 1.21 8.30 -7.25
C HIS A 98 0.44 9.53 -6.76
N PHE A 99 -0.89 9.47 -6.70
CA PHE A 99 -1.69 10.51 -6.07
C PHE A 99 -1.33 10.70 -4.59
N LEU A 100 -1.21 9.62 -3.82
CA LEU A 100 -0.77 9.72 -2.42
C LEU A 100 0.67 10.28 -2.30
N ALA A 101 1.59 9.82 -3.16
CA ALA A 101 2.95 10.35 -3.17
C ALA A 101 2.98 11.85 -3.52
N GLU A 102 2.11 12.29 -4.43
CA GLU A 102 1.95 13.70 -4.77
C GLU A 102 1.45 14.50 -3.57
N LEU A 103 0.50 13.99 -2.77
CA LEU A 103 0.08 14.68 -1.56
C LEU A 103 1.25 14.88 -0.57
N LEU A 104 2.15 13.88 -0.45
CA LEU A 104 3.35 14.01 0.39
C LEU A 104 4.34 15.02 -0.19
N HIS A 105 4.55 14.99 -1.51
CA HIS A 105 5.41 15.94 -2.22
C HIS A 105 4.89 17.37 -2.07
N HIS A 106 3.65 17.60 -2.47
CA HIS A 106 3.01 18.90 -2.57
C HIS A 106 2.78 19.58 -1.21
N PHE A 107 2.25 18.83 -0.22
CA PHE A 107 1.85 19.42 1.07
C PHE A 107 2.89 19.29 2.16
N LEU A 108 3.71 18.24 2.12
CA LEU A 108 4.73 17.99 3.16
C LEU A 108 6.16 18.30 2.69
N GLY A 109 6.34 18.69 1.43
CA GLY A 109 7.63 19.10 0.88
C GLY A 109 8.63 17.95 0.70
N PHE A 110 8.13 16.71 0.60
CA PHE A 110 9.00 15.54 0.38
C PHE A 110 9.65 15.64 -1.00
N GLY A 111 10.92 15.25 -1.16
CA GLY A 111 11.47 15.03 -2.50
C GLY A 111 10.79 13.84 -3.20
N PHE A 112 10.82 13.77 -4.53
CA PHE A 112 10.15 12.70 -5.28
C PHE A 112 10.52 11.28 -4.83
N VAL A 113 11.82 11.05 -4.61
CA VAL A 113 12.34 9.77 -4.09
C VAL A 113 11.74 9.47 -2.72
N ALA A 114 11.84 10.42 -1.78
CA ALA A 114 11.35 10.25 -0.41
C ALA A 114 9.83 10.04 -0.36
N ALA A 115 9.07 10.71 -1.23
CA ALA A 115 7.63 10.52 -1.35
C ALA A 115 7.29 9.09 -1.81
N ILE A 116 7.97 8.58 -2.84
CA ILE A 116 7.80 7.20 -3.31
C ILE A 116 8.20 6.18 -2.24
N GLU A 117 9.34 6.36 -1.59
CA GLU A 117 9.78 5.49 -0.50
C GLU A 117 8.78 5.47 0.66
N ALA A 118 8.24 6.63 1.05
CA ALA A 118 7.21 6.71 2.07
C ALA A 118 5.95 5.91 1.70
N ILE A 119 5.51 5.94 0.43
CA ILE A 119 4.40 5.11 -0.05
C ILE A 119 4.74 3.62 0.02
N PHE A 120 5.97 3.21 -0.29
CA PHE A 120 6.39 1.82 -0.10
C PHE A 120 6.37 1.41 1.38
N VAL A 121 6.89 2.25 2.29
CA VAL A 121 6.86 1.98 3.74
C VAL A 121 5.43 1.83 4.25
N VAL A 122 4.54 2.76 3.90
CA VAL A 122 3.14 2.72 4.31
C VAL A 122 2.42 1.50 3.73
N SER A 123 2.68 1.14 2.47
CA SER A 123 2.04 -0.03 1.85
C SER A 123 2.48 -1.35 2.49
N VAL A 124 3.76 -1.50 2.83
CA VAL A 124 4.27 -2.69 3.52
C VAL A 124 3.70 -2.79 4.94
N ALA A 125 3.78 -1.71 5.74
CA ALA A 125 3.24 -1.69 7.08
C ALA A 125 1.72 -1.91 7.11
N GLY A 126 1.01 -1.24 6.19
CA GLY A 126 -0.44 -1.37 6.01
C GLY A 126 -0.85 -2.79 5.61
N SER A 127 -0.08 -3.44 4.73
CA SER A 127 -0.31 -4.84 4.34
C SER A 127 -0.13 -5.80 5.51
N ALA A 128 0.92 -5.62 6.31
CA ALA A 128 1.15 -6.43 7.52
C ALA A 128 0.00 -6.27 8.53
N GLY A 129 -0.42 -5.03 8.80
CA GLY A 129 -1.54 -4.76 9.70
C GLY A 129 -2.88 -5.31 9.20
N ALA A 130 -3.18 -5.11 7.91
CA ALA A 130 -4.42 -5.59 7.29
C ALA A 130 -4.49 -7.13 7.27
N MET A 131 -3.38 -7.81 6.94
CA MET A 131 -3.35 -9.27 6.92
C MET A 131 -3.45 -9.87 8.33
N TYR A 132 -2.82 -9.22 9.32
CA TYR A 132 -2.99 -9.61 10.72
C TYR A 132 -4.46 -9.50 11.16
N ALA A 133 -5.09 -8.35 10.90
CA ALA A 133 -6.49 -8.13 11.23
C ALA A 133 -7.40 -9.17 10.55
N PHE A 134 -7.18 -9.44 9.26
CA PHE A 134 -7.92 -10.46 8.53
C PHE A 134 -7.76 -11.85 9.15
N GLY A 135 -6.53 -12.28 9.46
CA GLY A 135 -6.27 -13.59 10.07
C GLY A 135 -6.88 -13.73 11.47
N ARG A 136 -6.90 -12.63 12.24
CA ARG A 136 -7.51 -12.58 13.58
C ARG A 136 -9.03 -12.66 13.55
N ASP A 137 -9.65 -12.03 12.55
CA ASP A 137 -11.10 -12.04 12.38
C ASP A 137 -11.61 -13.36 11.76
N TRP A 138 -10.73 -14.08 11.04
CA TRP A 138 -11.05 -15.36 10.41
C TRP A 138 -11.04 -16.55 11.38
N LEU A 139 -10.18 -16.52 12.40
CA LEU A 139 -9.98 -17.59 13.39
C LEU A 139 -10.88 -17.40 14.62
#